data_AF-A0A734CB24-F1
#
_entry.id   AF-A0A734CB24-F1
#
_cell.length_a   1.000
_cell.length_b   1.000
_cell.length_c   1.000
_cell.angle_alpha   90.00
_cell.angle_beta   90.00
_cell.angle_gamma   90.00
#
_symmetry.space_group_name_H-M   'P 1'
#
loop_
_entity.id
_entity.type
_entity.pdbx_description
1 polymer ?
#
loop_
_entity_poly.entity_id
_entity_poly.type
_entity_poly.pdbx_seq_one_letter_code
_entity_poly.pdbx_strand_id
1 'polypeptide(L)'
;MEKFEFDMVTFVTTTEEQDTNLCPQTQNEVMAMRPLYPEMEHWSKFAFFVAWGAYSQDIYAISWVDWMTSYRDEGFLAYCYVCQRWPSFDFGGTGLYDEDIQQLASQHPWNCSPLPPAPEWLHHHCR
;
A
#
# COMPACT_ATOMS: atom_id res chain seq x y z
N MET A 1 23.14 3.44 6.44
CA MET A 1 22.39 3.45 5.17
C MET A 1 20.93 3.57 5.58
N GLU A 2 20.28 4.70 5.32
CA GLU A 2 18.85 4.83 5.64
C GLU A 2 18.06 3.97 4.67
N LYS A 3 17.28 3.05 5.24
CA LYS A 3 16.31 2.22 4.53
C LYS A 3 15.04 3.05 4.34
N PHE A 4 14.29 2.83 3.26
CA PHE A 4 12.98 3.47 3.11
C PHE A 4 12.07 3.07 4.28
N GLU A 5 11.47 4.05 4.94
CA GLU A 5 10.50 3.85 6.00
C GLU A 5 9.10 4.16 5.47
N PHE A 6 8.21 3.17 5.54
CA PHE A 6 6.82 3.32 5.15
C PHE A 6 6.10 4.20 6.17
N ASP A 7 5.52 5.30 5.72
CA ASP A 7 4.87 6.26 6.59
C ASP A 7 3.35 6.19 6.45
N MET A 8 2.67 5.82 7.53
CA MET A 8 1.22 5.73 7.58
C MET A 8 0.52 7.07 7.31
N VAL A 9 1.21 8.21 7.55
CA VAL A 9 0.62 9.53 7.31
C VAL A 9 0.38 9.83 5.83
N THR A 10 0.93 8.99 4.95
CA THR A 10 0.58 8.95 3.52
C THR A 10 -0.92 8.70 3.32
N PHE A 11 -1.55 7.92 4.20
CA PHE A 11 -2.93 7.46 4.06
C PHE A 11 -3.89 8.06 5.10
N VAL A 12 -3.41 8.37 6.31
CA VAL A 12 -4.27 8.81 7.42
C VAL A 12 -3.60 9.88 8.28
N THR A 13 -4.34 10.90 8.70
CA THR A 13 -3.81 11.99 9.54
C THR A 13 -4.04 11.78 11.05
N THR A 14 -4.97 10.90 11.42
CA THR A 14 -5.31 10.50 12.80
C THR A 14 -5.58 8.99 12.82
N THR A 15 -5.51 8.31 13.97
CA THR A 15 -5.70 6.84 14.00
C THR A 15 -6.35 6.26 15.27
N GLU A 16 -6.11 6.79 16.47
CA GLU A 16 -6.52 6.13 17.74
C GLU A 16 -8.02 5.82 17.85
N GLU A 17 -8.90 6.82 17.71
CA GLU A 17 -10.35 6.61 17.75
C GLU A 17 -10.83 5.73 16.58
N GLN A 18 -10.17 5.82 15.43
CA GLN A 18 -10.57 5.13 14.21
C GLN A 18 -10.24 3.64 14.25
N ASP A 19 -9.13 3.24 14.89
CA ASP A 19 -8.80 1.84 15.17
C ASP A 19 -9.94 1.15 15.96
N THR A 20 -10.59 1.87 16.89
CA THR A 20 -11.68 1.32 17.72
C THR A 20 -13.02 1.20 16.99
N ASN A 21 -13.19 1.93 15.89
CA ASN A 21 -14.44 1.97 15.12
C ASN A 21 -14.54 0.90 14.03
N LEU A 22 -13.44 0.18 13.73
CA LEU A 22 -13.46 -0.93 12.79
C LEU A 22 -14.37 -2.05 13.31
N CYS A 23 -15.19 -2.64 12.43
CA CYS A 23 -16.05 -3.76 12.83
C CYS A 23 -15.19 -5.00 13.17
N PRO A 24 -15.69 -5.93 14.01
CA PRO A 24 -14.90 -7.07 14.47
C PRO A 24 -14.32 -7.94 13.36
N GLN A 25 -15.06 -8.09 12.24
CA GLN A 25 -14.57 -8.85 11.09
C GLN A 25 -13.34 -8.19 10.46
N THR A 26 -13.42 -6.89 10.17
CA THR A 26 -12.31 -6.13 9.59
C THR A 26 -11.10 -6.10 10.52
N GLN A 27 -11.31 -5.98 11.84
CA GLN A 27 -10.21 -6.08 12.80
C GLN A 27 -9.49 -7.42 12.72
N ASN A 28 -10.24 -8.53 12.60
CA ASN A 28 -9.65 -9.86 12.49
C ASN A 28 -8.86 -10.05 11.20
N GLU A 29 -9.38 -9.58 10.06
CA GLU A 29 -8.69 -9.62 8.76
C GLU A 29 -7.37 -8.83 8.82
N VAL A 30 -7.43 -7.58 9.28
CA VAL A 30 -6.23 -6.72 9.42
C VAL A 30 -5.22 -7.35 10.38
N MET A 31 -5.65 -7.94 11.50
CA MET A 31 -4.73 -8.61 12.43
C MET A 31 -4.09 -9.87 11.84
N ALA A 32 -4.78 -10.59 10.94
CA ALA A 32 -4.20 -11.73 10.24
C ALA A 32 -3.15 -11.29 9.21
N MET A 33 -3.38 -10.15 8.56
CA MET A 33 -2.53 -9.63 7.49
C MET A 33 -1.27 -8.92 7.99
N ARG A 34 -1.39 -8.09 9.02
CA ARG A 34 -0.28 -7.24 9.49
C ARG A 34 1.03 -7.99 9.77
N PRO A 35 1.03 -9.20 10.37
CA PRO A 35 2.26 -9.98 10.55
C PRO A 35 3.01 -10.31 9.26
N LEU A 36 2.34 -10.24 8.10
CA LEU A 36 2.94 -10.47 6.79
C LEU A 36 3.76 -9.26 6.30
N TYR A 37 3.60 -8.08 6.92
CA TYR A 37 4.22 -6.82 6.52
C TYR A 37 5.01 -6.19 7.68
N PRO A 38 6.14 -6.79 8.11
CA PRO A 38 7.00 -6.24 9.17
C PRO A 38 7.51 -4.82 8.86
N GLU A 39 7.59 -4.43 7.58
CA GLU A 39 7.94 -3.07 7.17
C GLU A 39 6.95 -2.00 7.65
N MET A 40 5.76 -2.41 8.08
CA MET A 40 4.66 -1.57 8.54
C MET A 40 4.23 -1.95 9.97
N GLU A 41 5.10 -2.60 10.76
CA GLU A 41 4.78 -3.02 12.14
C GLU A 41 4.29 -1.82 13.00
N HIS A 42 4.89 -0.65 12.80
CA HIS A 42 4.58 0.61 13.48
C HIS A 42 3.25 1.25 13.04
N TRP A 43 2.61 0.77 11.97
CA TRP A 43 1.35 1.34 11.50
C TRP A 43 0.18 0.99 12.44
N SER A 44 -0.81 1.88 12.53
CA SER A 44 -2.06 1.55 13.22
C SER A 44 -2.88 0.54 12.41
N LYS A 45 -3.90 -0.09 13.03
CA LYS A 45 -4.79 -1.00 12.31
C LYS A 45 -5.60 -0.25 11.25
N PHE A 46 -6.06 0.95 11.58
CA PHE A 46 -6.82 1.81 10.70
C PHE A 46 -5.99 2.31 9.52
N ALA A 47 -4.73 2.71 9.74
CA ALA A 47 -3.83 3.08 8.65
C ALA A 47 -3.66 1.94 7.64
N PHE A 48 -3.38 0.73 8.15
CA PHE A 48 -3.25 -0.47 7.32
C PHE A 48 -4.56 -0.78 6.56
N PHE A 49 -5.70 -0.69 7.23
CA PHE A 49 -7.02 -0.86 6.63
C PHE A 49 -7.26 0.13 5.48
N VAL A 50 -7.01 1.42 5.70
CA VAL A 50 -7.21 2.46 4.67
C VAL A 50 -6.28 2.22 3.49
N ALA A 51 -5.00 1.95 3.73
CA ALA A 51 -4.03 1.67 2.68
C ALA A 51 -4.41 0.42 1.86
N TRP A 52 -4.83 -0.67 2.52
CA TRP A 52 -5.25 -1.89 1.84
C TRP A 52 -6.53 -1.69 1.02
N GLY A 53 -7.47 -0.91 1.55
CA GLY A 53 -8.69 -0.55 0.81
C GLY A 53 -8.39 0.29 -0.42
N ALA A 54 -7.48 1.27 -0.30
CA ALA A 54 -7.03 2.08 -1.43
C ALA A 54 -6.31 1.21 -2.48
N TYR A 55 -5.42 0.31 -2.04
CA TYR A 55 -4.77 -0.68 -2.91
C TYR A 55 -5.79 -1.56 -3.64
N SER A 56 -6.78 -2.09 -2.91
CA SER A 56 -7.86 -2.91 -3.47
C SER A 56 -8.62 -2.18 -4.58
N GLN A 57 -8.91 -0.90 -4.37
CA GLN A 57 -9.66 -0.07 -5.32
C GLN A 57 -8.80 0.32 -6.53
N ASP A 58 -7.56 0.75 -6.30
CA ASP A 58 -6.69 1.28 -7.36
C ASP A 58 -6.16 0.18 -8.28
N ILE A 59 -5.78 -0.96 -7.71
CA ILE A 59 -5.08 -2.03 -8.42
C ILE A 59 -6.03 -3.11 -8.92
N TYR A 60 -7.13 -3.36 -8.20
CA TYR A 60 -8.07 -4.42 -8.57
C TYR A 60 -9.48 -3.92 -8.90
N ALA A 61 -9.76 -2.61 -8.78
CA ALA A 61 -11.07 -2.02 -9.02
C ALA A 61 -12.20 -2.67 -8.18
N ILE A 62 -11.88 -3.10 -6.96
CA ILE A 62 -12.83 -3.69 -6.01
C ILE A 62 -12.77 -3.00 -4.65
N SER A 63 -13.84 -3.12 -3.86
CA SER A 63 -13.94 -2.47 -2.56
C SER A 63 -13.01 -3.07 -1.49
N TRP A 64 -12.66 -4.35 -1.60
CA TRP A 64 -11.78 -5.03 -0.65
C TRP A 64 -11.29 -6.36 -1.25
N VAL A 65 -9.97 -6.58 -1.30
CA VAL A 65 -9.38 -7.85 -1.74
C VAL A 65 -9.33 -8.83 -0.57
N ASP A 66 -10.44 -9.52 -0.30
CA ASP A 66 -10.56 -10.46 0.82
C ASP A 66 -9.77 -11.78 0.60
N TRP A 67 -9.58 -12.20 -0.65
CA TRP A 67 -8.88 -13.43 -1.01
C TRP A 67 -7.35 -13.37 -0.86
N MET A 68 -6.77 -12.17 -0.67
CA MET A 68 -5.34 -11.95 -0.44
C MET A 68 -4.99 -11.75 1.04
N THR A 69 -5.96 -11.89 1.95
CA THR A 69 -5.74 -11.65 3.39
C THR A 69 -4.90 -12.74 4.07
N SER A 70 -4.65 -13.87 3.41
CA SER A 70 -3.97 -15.05 3.97
C SER A 70 -2.51 -15.24 3.52
N TYR A 71 -2.02 -14.42 2.59
CA TYR A 71 -0.64 -14.45 2.11
C TYR A 71 -0.11 -13.06 1.83
N ARG A 72 1.23 -12.93 1.83
CA ARG A 72 1.91 -11.65 1.59
C ARG A 72 1.84 -11.32 0.11
N ASP A 73 1.40 -10.10 -0.20
CA ASP A 73 1.43 -9.53 -1.54
C ASP A 73 2.42 -8.36 -1.57
N GLU A 74 3.55 -8.55 -2.25
CA GLU A 74 4.56 -7.50 -2.39
C GLU A 74 4.05 -6.31 -3.22
N GLY A 75 3.00 -6.51 -4.03
CA GLY A 75 2.31 -5.45 -4.76
C GLY A 75 1.76 -4.37 -3.84
N PHE A 76 1.27 -4.76 -2.66
CA PHE A 76 0.82 -3.79 -1.65
C PHE A 76 1.96 -2.89 -1.16
N LEU A 77 3.16 -3.43 -0.92
CA LEU A 77 4.31 -2.63 -0.54
C LEU A 77 4.76 -1.70 -1.68
N ALA A 78 4.74 -2.19 -2.92
CA ALA A 78 5.04 -1.36 -4.08
C ALA A 78 4.04 -0.22 -4.27
N TYR A 79 2.74 -0.49 -4.06
CA TYR A 79 1.71 0.53 -4.08
C TYR A 79 1.95 1.61 -3.02
N CYS A 80 2.13 1.22 -1.75
CA CYS A 80 2.43 2.17 -0.67
C CYS A 80 3.72 2.97 -0.94
N TYR A 81 4.74 2.33 -1.49
CA TYR A 81 5.98 3.00 -1.89
C TYR A 81 5.71 4.08 -2.95
N VAL A 82 4.88 3.78 -3.97
CA VAL A 82 4.53 4.75 -5.01
C VAL A 82 3.74 5.93 -4.44
N CYS A 83 2.69 5.67 -3.64
CA CYS A 83 1.88 6.72 -3.03
C CYS A 83 2.73 7.69 -2.19
N GLN A 84 3.69 7.17 -1.42
CA GLN A 84 4.55 7.99 -0.57
C GLN A 84 5.63 8.75 -1.37
N ARG A 85 6.18 8.14 -2.44
CA ARG A 85 7.24 8.74 -3.26
C ARG A 85 6.72 9.76 -4.27
N TRP A 86 5.52 9.53 -4.80
CA TRP A 86 4.90 10.34 -5.85
C TRP A 86 3.42 10.61 -5.53
N PRO A 87 3.13 11.41 -4.49
CA PRO A 87 1.76 11.63 -4.00
C PRO A 87 0.83 12.34 -4.99
N SER A 88 1.36 12.89 -6.08
CA SER A 88 0.57 13.50 -7.16
C SER A 88 0.13 12.50 -8.24
N PHE A 89 0.61 11.25 -8.18
CA PHE A 89 0.21 10.22 -9.13
C PHE A 89 -1.16 9.66 -8.76
N ASP A 90 -2.04 9.57 -9.74
CA ASP A 90 -3.38 9.03 -9.59
C ASP A 90 -3.51 7.72 -10.37
N PHE A 91 -3.77 6.63 -9.67
CA PHE A 91 -4.01 5.31 -10.26
C PHE A 91 -5.38 5.23 -10.96
N GLY A 92 -6.27 6.19 -10.71
CA GLY A 92 -7.57 6.31 -11.38
C GLY A 92 -8.59 5.23 -11.01
N GLY A 93 -8.28 4.31 -10.10
CA GLY A 93 -9.21 3.24 -9.72
C GLY A 93 -9.52 2.24 -10.83
N THR A 94 -8.72 2.19 -11.91
CA THR A 94 -9.06 1.47 -13.13
C THR A 94 -8.64 0.01 -13.14
N GLY A 95 -7.81 -0.42 -12.18
CA GLY A 95 -7.22 -1.76 -12.14
C GLY A 95 -6.23 -2.05 -13.28
N LEU A 96 -5.70 -1.00 -13.92
CA LEU A 96 -4.79 -1.14 -15.07
C LEU A 96 -3.32 -1.28 -14.68
N TYR A 97 -2.99 -1.02 -13.40
CA TYR A 97 -1.61 -0.94 -12.92
C TYR A 97 -1.14 -2.18 -12.16
N ASP A 98 -1.92 -3.27 -12.13
CA ASP A 98 -1.53 -4.51 -11.42
C ASP A 98 -0.19 -5.06 -11.94
N GLU A 99 -0.03 -5.21 -13.26
CA GLU A 99 1.23 -5.69 -13.84
C GLU A 99 2.42 -4.77 -13.52
N ASP A 100 2.23 -3.44 -13.66
CA ASP A 100 3.26 -2.44 -13.38
C ASP A 100 3.69 -2.45 -11.90
N ILE A 101 2.72 -2.59 -10.99
CA ILE A 101 2.95 -2.65 -9.55
C ILE A 101 3.63 -3.96 -9.15
N GLN A 102 3.21 -5.10 -9.70
CA GLN A 102 3.87 -6.39 -9.44
C GLN A 102 5.30 -6.41 -10.00
N GLN A 103 5.53 -5.82 -11.17
CA GLN A 103 6.88 -5.67 -11.72
C GLN A 103 7.75 -4.78 -10.82
N LEU A 104 7.21 -3.67 -10.29
CA LEU A 104 7.93 -2.83 -9.34
C LEU A 104 8.22 -3.58 -8.04
N ALA A 105 7.24 -4.34 -7.52
CA ALA A 105 7.36 -5.13 -6.31
C ALA A 105 8.52 -6.13 -6.37
N SER A 106 8.68 -6.83 -7.51
CA SER A 106 9.77 -7.80 -7.72
C SER A 106 11.18 -7.20 -7.60
N GLN A 107 11.31 -5.88 -7.74
CA GLN A 107 12.58 -5.16 -7.63
C GLN A 107 12.89 -4.72 -6.19
N HIS A 108 11.89 -4.76 -5.29
CA HIS A 108 11.98 -4.29 -3.91
C HIS A 108 12.70 -2.92 -3.77
N PRO A 109 12.25 -1.87 -4.48
CA PRO A 109 12.95 -0.57 -4.56
C PRO A 109 13.14 0.11 -3.20
N TRP A 110 12.28 -0.17 -2.23
CA TRP A 110 12.37 0.31 -0.85
C TRP A 110 13.58 -0.24 -0.07
N ASN A 111 14.22 -1.30 -0.56
CA ASN A 111 15.46 -1.84 0.03
C ASN A 111 16.74 -1.25 -0.59
N CYS A 112 16.63 -0.41 -1.62
CA CYS A 112 17.79 0.18 -2.31
C CYS A 112 18.34 1.42 -1.60
N SER A 113 19.64 1.65 -1.72
CA SER A 113 20.28 2.92 -1.37
C SER A 113 21.36 3.28 -2.40
N PRO A 114 21.23 4.40 -3.14
CA PRO A 114 20.11 5.34 -3.09
C PRO A 114 18.80 4.73 -3.59
N LEU A 115 17.67 5.37 -3.26
CA LEU A 115 16.37 4.97 -3.78
C LEU A 115 16.32 5.20 -5.31
N PRO A 116 15.75 4.26 -6.09
CA PRO A 116 15.70 4.37 -7.53
C PRO A 116 14.81 5.55 -8.00
N PRO A 117 15.00 6.03 -9.23
CA PRO A 117 14.15 7.05 -9.84
C PRO A 117 12.71 6.53 -10.04
N ALA A 118 11.82 7.41 -10.50
CA ALA A 118 10.45 7.04 -10.83
C ALA A 118 10.40 6.00 -11.96
N PRO A 119 9.60 4.93 -11.84
CA PRO A 119 9.26 4.08 -12.96
C PRO A 119 8.73 4.86 -14.17
N GLU A 120 9.03 4.39 -15.38
CA GLU A 120 8.65 5.08 -16.63
C GLU A 120 7.13 5.26 -16.76
N TRP A 121 6.34 4.27 -16.35
CA TRP A 121 4.88 4.28 -16.41
C TRP A 121 4.23 5.41 -15.58
N LEU A 122 4.90 5.91 -14.53
CA LEU A 122 4.40 7.05 -13.74
C LEU A 122 4.36 8.35 -14.54
N HIS A 123 5.20 8.49 -15.57
CA HIS A 123 5.30 9.72 -16.35
C HIS A 123 4.25 9.85 -17.46
N HIS A 124 3.53 8.77 -17.78
CA HIS A 124 2.69 8.71 -18.97
C HIS A 124 1.29 9.34 -18.82
N HIS A 125 0.88 9.75 -17.61
CA HIS A 125 -0.51 10.16 -17.35
C HIS A 125 -0.73 11.61 -16.89
N CYS A 126 0.27 12.50 -17.01
CA CYS A 126 0.02 13.95 -17.03
C CYS A 126 -0.42 14.39 -18.45
N ARG A 127 -1.66 14.10 -18.85
CA ARG A 127 -2.31 14.77 -19.99
C ARG A 127 -3.75 15.11 -19.70
#